data_AF-A0A3C1JCC0-F1
#
_entry.id   AF-A0A3C1JCC0-F1
#
_cell.length_a   1.000
_cell.length_b   1.000
_cell.length_c   1.000
_cell.angle_alpha   90.00
_cell.angle_beta   90.00
_cell.angle_gamma   90.00
#
_symmetry.space_group_name_H-M   'P 1'
#
loop_
_entity.id
_entity.type
_entity.pdbx_description
1 polymer ?
#
loop_
_entity_poly.entity_id
_entity_poly.type
_entity_poly.pdbx_seq_one_letter_code
_entity_poly.pdbx_strand_id
1 'polypeptide(L)'
;MKYFLGVDSGGTKIAVALRSGGGAVRVARVPGANLEVKGVPAVYALIKQGVDQLARGKKIELSGARFCLCGIDFPRDAEMVEPYFRQRLQRDFGYTGAMSFENDA
;
A
#
# COMPACT_ATOMS: atom_id res chain seq x y z
N MET A 1 -15.98 4.09 -6.53
CA MET A 1 -15.43 5.42 -6.16
C MET A 1 -13.92 5.29 -6.14
N LYS A 2 -13.21 6.19 -6.83
CA LYS A 2 -11.75 6.12 -7.00
C LYS A 2 -11.04 6.78 -5.83
N TYR A 3 -9.96 6.14 -5.38
CA TYR A 3 -9.11 6.59 -4.28
C TYR A 3 -7.64 6.56 -4.68
N PHE A 4 -6.84 7.37 -3.99
CA PHE A 4 -5.39 7.27 -3.97
C PHE A 4 -4.95 6.59 -2.68
N LEU A 5 -4.04 5.62 -2.80
CA LEU A 5 -3.46 4.89 -1.68
C LEU A 5 -2.13 5.52 -1.28
N GLY A 6 -1.99 5.82 0.01
CA GLY A 6 -0.70 6.12 0.64
C GLY A 6 -0.40 5.07 1.70
N VAL A 7 0.85 4.61 1.76
CA VAL A 7 1.31 3.66 2.77
C VAL A 7 2.59 4.18 3.38
N ASP A 8 2.64 4.20 4.70
CA ASP A 8 3.83 4.45 5.51
C ASP A 8 4.04 3.23 6.41
N SER A 9 5.11 2.47 6.13
CA SER A 9 5.36 1.17 6.74
C SER A 9 6.66 1.19 7.53
N GLY A 10 6.55 1.29 8.85
CA GLY A 10 7.67 1.05 9.76
C GLY A 10 7.69 -0.38 10.30
N GLY A 11 8.76 -0.74 11.01
CA GLY A 11 8.93 -2.08 11.59
C GLY A 11 7.87 -2.48 12.64
N THR A 12 7.23 -1.50 13.30
CA THR A 12 6.22 -1.77 14.35
C THR A 12 4.78 -1.61 13.86
N LYS A 13 4.51 -0.65 12.96
CA LYS A 13 3.17 -0.32 12.46
C LYS A 13 3.23 0.08 11.00
N ILE A 14 2.19 -0.26 10.25
CA ILE A 14 1.91 0.29 8.93
C ILE A 14 0.70 1.22 9.04
N ALA A 15 0.86 2.48 8.61
CA ALA A 15 -0.23 3.40 8.37
C ALA A 15 -0.69 3.28 6.90
N VAL A 16 -1.97 2.98 6.71
CA VAL A 16 -2.60 2.92 5.40
C VAL A 16 -3.57 4.11 5.29
N ALA A 17 -3.45 4.88 4.22
CA ALA A 17 -4.29 6.04 3.95
C ALA A 17 -5.03 5.90 2.62
N LEU A 18 -6.32 6.22 2.62
CA LEU A 18 -7.12 6.39 1.40
C LEU A 18 -7.57 7.84 1.28
N ARG A 19 -7.18 8.48 0.17
CA ARG A 19 -7.66 9.82 -0.21
C ARG A 19 -8.68 9.70 -1.34
N SER A 20 -9.87 10.26 -1.15
CA SER A 20 -10.87 10.34 -2.22
C SER A 20 -10.52 11.44 -3.23
N GLY A 21 -11.13 11.40 -4.43
CA GLY A 21 -11.00 12.49 -5.41
C GLY A 21 -11.46 13.86 -4.88
N GLY A 22 -12.39 13.89 -3.93
CA GLY A 22 -12.83 15.12 -3.24
C GLY A 22 -11.91 15.58 -2.10
N GLY A 23 -10.78 14.91 -1.89
CA GLY A 23 -9.76 15.31 -0.90
C GLY A 23 -9.93 14.76 0.51
N ALA A 24 -11.03 14.05 0.81
CA ALA A 24 -11.21 13.43 2.12
C ALA A 24 -10.19 12.29 2.34
N VAL A 25 -9.51 12.28 3.48
CA VAL A 25 -8.50 11.29 3.84
C VAL A 25 -8.99 10.44 5.02
N ARG A 26 -8.75 9.13 4.95
CA ARG A 26 -8.97 8.20 6.05
C ARG A 26 -7.72 7.39 6.29
N VAL A 27 -7.40 7.09 7.54
CA VAL A 27 -6.19 6.37 7.93
C VAL A 27 -6.53 5.19 8.85
N ALA A 28 -5.93 4.04 8.57
CA ALA A 28 -5.95 2.86 9.43
C ALA A 28 -4.52 2.49 9.81
N ARG A 29 -4.35 1.84 10.96
CA ARG A 29 -3.07 1.31 11.40
C ARG A 29 -3.18 -0.20 11.56
N VAL A 30 -2.22 -0.91 10.99
CA VAL A 30 -2.08 -2.37 11.09
C VAL A 30 -0.70 -2.72 11.65
N PRO A 31 -0.46 -3.97 12.10
CA PRO A 31 0.87 -4.40 12.52
C PRO A 31 1.93 -4.10 11.45
N GLY A 32 3.13 -3.73 11.89
CA GLY A 32 4.27 -3.47 11.01
C GLY A 32 4.89 -4.74 10.43
N ALA A 33 5.61 -4.57 9.34
CA ALA A 33 6.44 -5.62 8.76
C ALA A 33 7.59 -5.01 7.97
N ASN A 34 8.81 -5.45 8.25
CA ASN A 34 9.96 -5.19 7.41
C ASN A 34 9.93 -6.14 6.20
N LEU A 35 10.13 -5.59 5.00
CA LEU A 35 10.03 -6.31 3.74
C LEU A 35 11.08 -7.43 3.63
N GLU A 36 12.32 -7.18 4.05
CA GLU A 36 13.42 -8.15 3.99
C GLU A 36 13.18 -9.35 4.92
N VAL A 37 12.61 -9.11 6.09
CA VAL A 37 12.37 -10.14 7.11
C VAL A 37 11.10 -10.95 6.82
N LYS A 38 10.02 -10.28 6.40
CA LYS A 38 8.68 -10.92 6.26
C LYS A 38 8.35 -11.29 4.82
N GLY A 39 9.03 -10.69 3.85
CA GLY A 39 8.78 -10.87 2.43
C GLY A 39 7.59 -10.07 1.89
N VAL A 40 7.63 -9.86 0.58
CA VAL A 40 6.66 -9.08 -0.22
C VAL A 40 5.20 -9.50 0.01
N PRO A 41 4.83 -10.80 -0.02
CA PRO A 41 3.43 -11.22 0.14
C PRO A 41 2.85 -10.88 1.51
N ALA A 42 3.65 -10.99 2.57
CA ALA A 42 3.21 -10.74 3.94
C ALA A 42 2.97 -9.24 4.17
N VAL A 43 3.90 -8.39 3.71
CA VAL A 43 3.73 -6.92 3.75
C VAL A 43 2.48 -6.50 2.98
N TYR A 44 2.29 -7.02 1.76
CA TYR A 44 1.09 -6.74 0.97
C TYR A 44 -0.20 -7.12 1.69
N ALA A 45 -0.24 -8.29 2.34
CA ALA A 45 -1.42 -8.76 3.06
C ALA A 45 -1.83 -7.79 4.20
N LEU A 46 -0.84 -7.25 4.93
CA LEU A 46 -1.08 -6.24 5.98
C LEU A 46 -1.61 -4.93 5.39
N ILE A 47 -1.02 -4.45 4.28
CA ILE A 47 -1.51 -3.26 3.58
C ILE A 47 -2.95 -3.47 3.14
N LYS A 48 -3.25 -4.62 2.52
CA LYS A 48 -4.61 -5.00 2.09
C LYS A 48 -5.59 -4.97 3.27
N GLN A 49 -5.21 -5.54 4.42
CA GLN A 49 -6.02 -5.48 5.63
C GLN A 49 -6.35 -4.04 6.03
N GLY A 50 -5.39 -3.12 5.97
CA GLY A 50 -5.63 -1.69 6.24
C GLY A 50 -6.59 -1.05 5.23
N VAL A 51 -6.44 -1.36 3.94
CA VAL A 51 -7.36 -0.89 2.89
C VAL A 51 -8.78 -1.41 3.12
N ASP A 52 -8.93 -2.70 3.42
CA ASP A 52 -10.24 -3.34 3.67
C ASP A 52 -10.94 -2.73 4.90
N GLN A 53 -10.19 -2.44 5.97
CA GLN A 53 -10.70 -1.72 7.15
C GLN A 53 -11.25 -0.34 6.79
N LEU A 54 -10.56 0.40 5.92
CA LEU A 54 -10.99 1.72 5.46
C LEU A 54 -12.16 1.66 4.49
N ALA A 55 -12.22 0.62 3.68
CA ALA A 55 -13.30 0.37 2.73
C ALA A 55 -14.62 0.02 3.42
N ARG A 56 -14.58 -0.57 4.64
CA ARG A 56 -15.77 -0.95 5.43
C ARG A 56 -16.77 -1.78 4.61
N GLY A 57 -16.27 -2.77 3.87
CA GLY A 57 -17.07 -3.65 3.01
C GLY A 57 -17.57 -3.02 1.70
N LYS A 58 -17.25 -1.75 1.43
CA LYS A 58 -17.61 -1.10 0.16
C LYS A 58 -16.59 -1.42 -0.92
N LYS A 59 -17.05 -1.63 -2.15
CA LYS A 59 -16.17 -1.74 -3.32
C LYS A 59 -15.47 -0.39 -3.55
N ILE A 60 -14.14 -0.42 -3.58
CA ILE A 60 -13.30 0.74 -3.92
C ILE A 60 -12.47 0.45 -5.17
N GLU A 61 -12.02 1.51 -5.82
CA GLU A 61 -11.07 1.43 -6.93
C GLU A 61 -9.87 2.32 -6.61
N LEU A 62 -8.67 1.87 -6.97
CA LEU A 62 -7.44 2.65 -6.76
C LEU A 62 -6.92 3.24 -8.08
N SER A 63 -6.69 4.55 -8.11
CA SER A 63 -6.20 5.28 -9.30
C SER A 63 -4.75 5.78 -9.16
N GLY A 64 -4.11 5.49 -8.04
CA GLY A 64 -2.69 5.78 -7.79
C GLY A 64 -2.28 5.25 -6.42
N ALA A 65 -1.00 4.91 -6.26
CA ALA A 65 -0.47 4.38 -5.03
C ALA A 65 0.96 4.86 -4.78
N ARG A 66 1.26 5.26 -3.54
CA ARG A 66 2.61 5.58 -3.07
C ARG A 66 2.91 4.81 -1.80
N PHE A 67 4.08 4.19 -1.76
CA PHE A 67 4.50 3.31 -0.67
C PHE A 67 5.85 3.78 -0.11
N CYS A 68 5.88 4.12 1.17
CA CYS A 68 7.11 4.25 1.95
C CYS A 68 7.26 2.95 2.75
N LEU A 69 8.18 2.06 2.36
CA LEU A 69 8.29 0.71 2.93
C LEU A 69 9.62 0.48 3.65
N CYS A 70 9.55 0.10 4.92
CA CYS A 70 10.68 -0.43 5.66
C CYS A 70 11.28 -1.67 4.96
N GLY A 71 12.55 -1.58 4.59
CA GLY A 71 13.27 -2.60 3.81
C GLY A 71 13.24 -2.38 2.29
N ILE A 72 12.88 -1.18 1.82
CA ILE A 72 13.22 -0.69 0.47
C ILE A 72 14.37 0.29 0.63
N ASP A 73 15.60 -0.21 0.59
CA ASP A 73 16.81 0.56 0.87
C ASP A 73 17.48 1.07 -0.40
N PHE A 74 17.23 0.41 -1.53
CA PHE A 74 17.78 0.77 -2.83
C PHE A 74 16.70 0.89 -3.91
N PRO A 75 16.92 1.70 -4.96
CA PRO A 75 15.97 1.81 -6.09
C PRO A 75 15.59 0.47 -6.72
N ARG A 76 16.52 -0.49 -6.75
CA ARG A 76 16.28 -1.84 -7.28
C ARG A 76 15.26 -2.64 -6.48
N ASP A 77 15.12 -2.38 -5.18
CA ASP A 77 14.14 -3.09 -4.34
C ASP A 77 12.72 -2.77 -4.79
N ALA A 78 12.47 -1.49 -5.16
CA ALA A 78 11.22 -1.04 -5.75
C ALA A 78 10.89 -1.79 -7.06
N GLU A 79 11.88 -1.97 -7.94
CA GLU A 79 11.71 -2.71 -9.20
C GLU A 79 11.33 -4.17 -8.98
N MET A 80 11.84 -4.79 -7.90
CA MET A 80 11.50 -6.18 -7.55
C MET A 80 10.09 -6.31 -6.96
N VAL A 81 9.62 -5.34 -6.16
CA VAL A 81 8.31 -5.41 -5.51
C VAL A 81 7.16 -4.93 -6.39
N GLU A 82 7.41 -3.98 -7.30
CA GLU A 82 6.36 -3.34 -8.09
C GLU A 82 5.51 -4.36 -8.87
N PRO A 83 6.06 -5.34 -9.61
CA PRO A 83 5.25 -6.27 -10.40
C PRO A 83 4.24 -7.04 -9.56
N TYR A 84 4.66 -7.48 -8.37
CA TYR A 84 3.78 -8.18 -7.43
C TYR A 84 2.68 -7.25 -6.91
N PHE A 85 3.05 -6.07 -6.42
CA PHE A 85 2.08 -5.10 -5.89
C PHE A 85 1.08 -4.68 -6.96
N ARG A 86 1.54 -4.38 -8.18
CA ARG A 86 0.69 -4.00 -9.31
C ARG A 86 -0.33 -5.08 -9.63
N GLN A 87 0.11 -6.33 -9.81
CA GLN A 87 -0.77 -7.46 -10.10
C GLN A 87 -1.84 -7.62 -9.01
N ARG A 88 -1.42 -7.54 -7.74
CA ARG A 88 -2.33 -7.76 -6.60
C ARG A 88 -3.31 -6.61 -6.41
N LEU A 89 -2.87 -5.35 -6.51
CA LEU A 89 -3.78 -4.19 -6.45
C LEU A 89 -4.77 -4.18 -7.63
N GLN A 90 -4.35 -4.61 -8.82
CA GLN A 90 -5.26 -4.71 -9.96
C GLN A 90 -6.36 -5.74 -9.67
N ARG A 91 -5.98 -6.92 -9.15
CA ARG A 91 -6.92 -7.97 -8.79
C ARG A 91 -7.84 -7.57 -7.64
N ASP A 92 -7.29 -7.01 -6.57
CA ASP A 92 -8.01 -6.79 -5.30
C ASP A 92 -8.82 -5.48 -5.31
N PHE A 93 -8.36 -4.46 -6.05
CA PHE A 93 -8.91 -3.10 -6.00
C PHE A 93 -9.05 -2.42 -7.37
N GLY A 94 -9.04 -3.16 -8.47
CA GLY A 94 -9.24 -2.59 -9.82
C GLY A 94 -8.23 -1.49 -10.17
N TYR A 95 -7.00 -1.64 -9.71
CA TYR A 95 -5.94 -0.63 -9.87
C TYR A 95 -5.53 -0.39 -11.33
N THR A 96 -5.42 0.88 -11.72
CA THR A 96 -4.99 1.31 -13.07
C THR A 96 -4.00 2.48 -13.04
N GLY A 97 -3.41 2.78 -11.88
CA GLY A 97 -2.71 4.04 -11.62
C GLY A 97 -1.19 4.01 -11.78
N ALA A 98 -0.59 5.20 -11.55
CA ALA A 98 0.83 5.35 -11.29
C ALA A 98 1.18 4.84 -9.88
N MET A 99 2.28 4.09 -9.80
CA MET A 99 2.81 3.49 -8.57
C MET A 99 4.20 4.05 -8.30
N SER A 100 4.52 4.38 -7.06
CA SER A 100 5.89 4.66 -6.65
C SER A 100 6.21 4.07 -5.28
N PHE A 101 7.48 3.73 -5.10
CA PHE A 101 8.05 3.25 -3.85
C PHE A 101 9.18 4.16 -3.43
N GLU A 102 9.25 4.43 -2.14
CA GLU A 102 10.28 5.23 -1.50
C GLU A 102 10.72 4.54 -0.20
N ASN A 103 11.93 4.85 0.25
CA ASN A 103 12.37 4.49 1.59
C ASN A 103 11.52 5.25 2.64
N ASP A 104 11.42 4.72 3.85
CA ASP A 104 10.71 5.35 4.97
C ASP A 104 11.56 6.37 5.76
N ALA A 105 12.86 6.51 5.45
CA ALA A 105 13.83 7.41 6.08
C ALA A 105 14.07 8.74 5.33
#